data_AF-A0A519RT44-F1
#
_entry.id   AF-A0A519RT44-F1
#
_cell.length_a   1.000
_cell.length_b   1.000
_cell.length_c   1.000
_cell.angle_alpha   90.00
_cell.angle_beta   90.00
_cell.angle_gamma   90.00
#
_symmetry.space_group_name_H-M   'P 1'
#
loop_
_entity.id
_entity.type
_entity.pdbx_description
1 polymer ?
#
loop_
_entity_poly.entity_id
_entity_poly.type
_entity_poly.pdbx_seq_one_letter_code
_entity_poly.pdbx_strand_id
1 'polypeptide(L)'
;DTVMKLGMAHPMGPLQLADFIGLDVCLAILRVLHDGLGNPKYAPCPLLVNMVMAGRLGVKSGEGFYQYTAGSKDLVVAARFQQ
;
A
#
# COMPACT_ATOMS: atom_id res chain seq x y z
N ASP A 1 -5.07 4.93 -7.99
CA ASP A 1 -6.11 3.98 -7.53
C ASP A 1 -7.39 4.10 -8.37
N THR A 2 -7.97 5.29 -8.48
CA THR A 2 -9.24 5.58 -9.19
C THR A 2 -9.21 5.26 -10.69
N VAL A 3 -8.13 5.57 -11.40
CA VAL A 3 -7.97 5.24 -12.85
C VAL A 3 -7.90 3.73 -13.10
N MET A 4 -7.33 2.95 -12.18
CA MET A 4 -7.24 1.49 -12.32
C MET A 4 -8.56 0.79 -11.95
N LYS A 5 -9.31 1.33 -10.97
CA LYS A 5 -10.67 0.86 -10.64
C LYS A 5 -11.68 1.16 -11.75
N LEU A 6 -11.66 2.38 -12.31
CA LEU A 6 -12.64 2.82 -13.32
C LEU A 6 -12.23 2.47 -14.75
N GLY A 7 -10.93 2.34 -15.04
CA GLY A 7 -10.41 2.08 -16.40
C GLY A 7 -10.09 0.62 -16.71
N MET A 8 -9.88 -0.25 -15.71
CA MET A 8 -9.51 -1.67 -15.91
C MET A 8 -10.39 -2.67 -15.13
N ALA A 9 -11.54 -2.24 -14.60
CA ALA A 9 -12.53 -3.09 -13.92
C ALA A 9 -11.98 -3.98 -12.77
N HIS A 10 -10.89 -3.56 -12.12
CA HIS A 10 -10.40 -4.26 -10.94
C HIS A 10 -11.23 -3.84 -9.70
N PRO A 11 -11.90 -4.76 -8.98
CA PRO A 11 -12.81 -4.42 -7.86
C PRO A 11 -12.11 -3.74 -6.69
N MET A 12 -10.78 -3.82 -6.65
CA MET A 12 -9.90 -3.16 -5.70
C MET A 12 -8.71 -2.57 -6.46
N GLY A 13 -8.37 -1.32 -6.16
CA GLY A 13 -7.26 -0.62 -6.79
C GLY A 13 -5.93 -1.06 -6.17
N PRO A 14 -4.80 -0.84 -6.86
CA PRO A 14 -3.51 -1.39 -6.45
C PRO A 14 -3.04 -0.91 -5.06
N LEU A 15 -3.40 0.31 -4.64
CA LEU A 15 -3.01 0.82 -3.33
C LEU A 15 -3.87 0.21 -2.22
N GLN A 16 -5.17 0.07 -2.49
CA GLN A 16 -6.08 -0.61 -1.57
C GLN A 16 -5.72 -2.10 -1.42
N LEU A 17 -5.30 -2.75 -2.51
CA LEU A 17 -4.83 -4.13 -2.49
C LEU A 17 -3.53 -4.26 -1.69
N ALA A 18 -2.59 -3.32 -1.83
CA ALA A 18 -1.37 -3.30 -1.03
C ALA A 18 -1.67 -3.14 0.47
N ASP A 19 -2.60 -2.26 0.85
CA ASP A 19 -3.04 -2.11 2.24
C ASP A 19 -3.74 -3.38 2.77
N PHE A 20 -4.44 -4.12 1.92
CA PHE A 20 -5.08 -5.39 2.29
C PHE A 20 -4.05 -6.51 2.50
N ILE A 21 -3.05 -6.61 1.62
CA ILE A 21 -1.95 -7.59 1.75
C ILE A 21 -1.07 -7.26 2.96
N GLY A 22 -0.78 -5.97 3.17
CA GLY A 22 0.12 -5.48 4.18
C GLY A 22 1.35 -4.81 3.56
N LEU A 23 1.59 -3.55 3.93
CA LEU A 23 2.69 -2.76 3.36
C LEU A 23 4.08 -3.30 3.75
N ASP A 24 4.19 -3.92 4.92
CA ASP A 24 5.41 -4.62 5.36
C ASP A 24 5.69 -5.88 4.53
N VAL A 25 4.65 -6.63 4.16
CA VAL A 25 4.78 -7.79 3.27
C VAL A 25 5.23 -7.35 1.89
N CYS A 26 4.61 -6.30 1.34
CA CYS A 26 5.03 -5.72 0.06
C CYS A 26 6.50 -5.25 0.11
N LEU A 27 6.91 -4.59 1.20
CA LEU A 27 8.30 -4.16 1.38
C LEU A 27 9.27 -5.34 1.45
N ALA A 28 8.91 -6.41 2.17
CA ALA A 28 9.73 -7.61 2.28
C ALA A 28 9.93 -8.29 0.91
N ILE A 29 8.86 -8.42 0.12
CA ILE A 29 8.92 -8.97 -1.24
C ILE A 29 9.85 -8.13 -2.12
N LEU A 30 9.71 -6.80 -2.11
CA LEU A 30 10.55 -5.91 -2.92
C LEU A 30 12.03 -6.01 -2.54
N ARG A 31 12.35 -6.12 -1.24
CA ARG A 31 13.73 -6.33 -0.77
C ARG A 31 14.30 -7.66 -1.29
N VAL A 32 13.54 -8.75 -1.16
CA VAL A 32 13.96 -10.06 -1.68
C VAL A 32 14.19 -10.02 -3.19
N LEU A 33 13.28 -9.39 -3.95
CA LEU A 33 13.43 -9.26 -5.40
C LEU A 33 14.60 -8.35 -5.79
N HIS A 34 14.81 -7.25 -5.08
CA HIS A 34 15.91 -6.33 -5.31
C HIS A 34 17.26 -6.99 -5.03
N ASP A 35 17.38 -7.67 -3.90
CA ASP A 35 18.63 -8.33 -3.48
C ASP A 35 18.93 -9.56 -4.35
N GLY A 36 17.88 -10.31 -4.75
CA GLY A 36 18.03 -11.51 -5.58
C GLY A 36 18.25 -11.25 -7.07
N LEU A 37 17.66 -10.18 -7.62
CA LEU A 37 17.73 -9.87 -9.06
C LEU A 37 18.65 -8.69 -9.39
N GLY A 38 19.10 -7.92 -8.39
CA GLY A 38 19.97 -6.76 -8.54
C GLY A 38 19.39 -5.64 -9.41
N ASN A 39 18.08 -5.67 -9.68
CA ASN A 39 17.46 -4.75 -10.62
C ASN A 39 16.80 -3.56 -9.88
N PRO A 40 17.18 -2.31 -10.18
CA PRO A 40 16.66 -1.13 -9.50
C PRO A 40 15.14 -0.94 -9.65
N LYS A 41 14.48 -1.60 -10.61
CA LYS A 41 13.02 -1.57 -10.74
C LYS A 41 12.29 -2.18 -9.53
N TYR A 42 12.97 -3.02 -8.75
CA TYR A 42 12.43 -3.62 -7.52
C TYR A 42 12.88 -2.88 -6.26
N ALA A 43 13.68 -1.81 -6.39
CA ALA A 43 14.09 -1.02 -5.25
C ALA A 43 12.84 -0.46 -4.54
N PRO A 44 12.69 -0.68 -3.22
CA PRO A 44 11.52 -0.20 -2.50
C PRO A 44 11.48 1.33 -2.49
N CYS A 45 10.33 1.89 -2.84
CA CYS A 45 10.13 3.34 -2.82
C CYS A 45 10.31 3.89 -1.39
N PRO A 46 11.00 5.03 -1.20
CA PRO A 46 11.17 5.65 0.12
C PRO A 46 9.85 5.86 0.87
N LEU A 47 8.77 6.18 0.15
CA LEU A 47 7.44 6.31 0.75
C LEU A 47 6.98 5.02 1.44
N LEU A 48 7.12 3.87 0.76
CA LEU A 48 6.72 2.58 1.30
C LEU A 48 7.54 2.23 2.55
N VAL A 49 8.86 2.45 2.50
CA VAL A 49 9.75 2.25 3.65
C VAL A 49 9.30 3.10 4.83
N ASN A 50 9.04 4.39 4.61
CA ASN A 50 8.62 5.32 5.65
C ASN A 50 7.25 4.97 6.25
N MET A 51 6.33 4.41 5.46
CA MET A 51 5.04 3.95 5.98
C MET A 51 5.20 2.73 6.89
N VAL A 52 5.99 1.74 6.47
CA VAL A 52 6.26 0.55 7.28
C VAL A 52 6.99 0.90 8.57
N MET A 53 8.02 1.75 8.50
CA MET A 53 8.77 2.20 9.68
C MET A 53 7.91 2.94 10.69
N ALA A 54 6.86 3.61 10.24
CA ALA A 54 5.93 4.32 11.10
C ALA A 54 4.71 3.47 11.53
N GLY A 55 4.75 2.15 11.32
CA GLY A 55 3.70 1.22 11.75
C GLY A 55 2.40 1.30 10.96
N ARG A 56 2.39 1.96 9.81
CA ARG A 56 1.23 2.04 8.92
C ARG A 56 1.32 0.92 7.90
N LEU A 57 0.70 -0.19 8.25
CA LEU A 57 0.82 -1.45 7.54
C LEU A 57 -0.43 -1.77 6.69
N GLY A 58 -1.41 -0.87 6.63
CA GLY A 58 -2.68 -1.07 5.93
C GLY A 58 -3.80 -1.51 6.86
N VAL A 59 -4.63 -2.44 6.41
CA VAL A 59 -5.86 -2.86 7.12
C VAL A 59 -5.55 -3.35 8.53
N LYS A 60 -4.47 -4.13 8.70
CA LYS A 60 -4.11 -4.75 9.99
C LYS A 60 -3.68 -3.75 11.08
N SER A 61 -3.30 -2.54 10.70
CA SER A 61 -2.94 -1.46 11.63
C SER A 61 -3.99 -0.34 11.66
N GLY A 62 -5.10 -0.47 10.94
CA GLY A 62 -6.13 0.57 10.82
C GLY A 62 -5.76 1.74 9.91
N GLU A 63 -4.55 1.76 9.33
CA GLU A 63 -4.08 2.83 8.46
C GLU A 63 -2.94 2.38 7.54
N GLY A 64 -3.03 2.75 6.26
CA GLY A 64 -1.99 2.64 5.23
C GLY A 64 -2.07 3.82 4.25
N PHE A 65 -2.33 3.54 2.98
CA PHE A 65 -2.77 4.55 2.01
C PHE A 65 -4.19 5.05 2.31
N TYR A 66 -5.03 4.17 2.85
CA TYR A 66 -6.37 4.46 3.34
C TYR A 66 -6.45 4.36 4.86
N GLN A 67 -7.44 5.03 5.43
CA GLN A 67 -7.80 4.89 6.83
C GLN A 67 -8.92 3.85 6.96
N TYR A 68 -8.72 2.87 7.85
CA TYR A 68 -9.62 1.74 8.03
C TYR A 68 -10.24 1.80 9.42
N THR A 69 -11.54 2.13 9.48
CA THR A 69 -12.31 2.14 10.72
C THR A 69 -13.13 0.87 10.85
N ALA A 70 -13.09 0.25 12.03
CA ALA A 70 -13.84 -0.98 12.30
C ALA A 70 -15.35 -0.74 12.10
N GLY A 71 -15.98 -1.51 11.21
CA GLY A 71 -17.40 -1.42 10.91
C GLY A 71 -17.78 -0.42 9.82
N SER A 72 -16.85 0.37 9.28
CA SER A 72 -17.11 1.21 8.12
C SER A 72 -16.67 0.51 6.83
N LYS A 73 -17.47 0.68 5.76
CA LYS A 73 -17.10 0.28 4.40
C LYS A 73 -16.50 1.43 3.59
N ASP A 74 -16.45 2.63 4.16
CA ASP A 74 -15.97 3.82 3.46
C ASP A 74 -14.45 3.81 3.36
N LEU A 75 -13.95 3.90 2.12
CA LEU A 75 -12.54 4.07 1.82
C LEU A 75 -12.17 5.54 1.92
N VAL A 76 -11.68 5.95 3.10
CA VAL A 76 -11.18 7.30 3.32
C VAL A 76 -9.69 7.32 3.01
N VAL A 77 -9.27 8.18 2.09
CA VAL A 77 -7.84 8.40 1.80
C VAL A 77 -7.18 8.95 3.06
N ALA A 78 -6.04 8.38 3.48
CA ALA A 78 -5.35 8.86 4.67
C ALA A 78 -4.96 10.33 4.49
N ALA A 79 -5.11 11.13 5.56
CA ALA A 79 -4.98 12.60 5.51
C ALA A 79 -3.69 13.10 4.84
N ARG A 80 -2.59 12.34 4.95
CA ARG A 80 -1.30 12.68 4.32
C ARG A 80 -1.29 12.64 2.79
N PHE A 81 -2.31 12.08 2.16
CA PHE A 81 -2.43 11.95 0.70
C PHE A 81 -3.58 12.80 0.13
N GLN A 82 -4.22 13.65 0.93
CA GLN A 82 -5.34 14.51 0.52
C GLN A 82 -4.92 15.91 0.04
N GLN A 83 -3.63 16.14 -0.21
CA GLN A 83 -3.09 17.41 -0.70
C GLN A 83 -3.30 17.59 -2.21
#